data_AF-A0A0M3RA32-F1
#
_entry.id   AF-A0A0M3RA32-F1
#
_cell.length_a   1.000
_cell.length_b   1.000
_cell.length_c   1.000
_cell.angle_alpha   90.00
_cell.angle_beta   90.00
_cell.angle_gamma   90.00
#
_symmetry.space_group_name_H-M   'P 1'
#
loop_
_entity.id
_entity.type
_entity.pdbx_description
1 polymer ?
#
loop_
_entity_poly.entity_id
_entity_poly.type
_entity_poly.pdbx_seq_one_letter_code
_entity_poly.pdbx_strand_id
1 'polypeptide(L)'
;MKRTSYRGISLREAEHVIRHQKYVRSESRVFCNGITAKPVYGQGVYMVNDLELAAQYAFCHAEAELQPGVVLKQEVVFENPLILNRNYGEKQLKLDAWTWKTSSALFESMSQPSSERIGDCIKEYLLLKGYDGVISHLGDELIHYVSYFPEKQIGKISWHLSFSIQDLIV
;
A
#
# COMPACT_ATOMS: atom_id res chain seq x y z
N MET A 1 1.65 5.13 17.56
CA MET A 1 2.77 6.07 17.27
C MET A 1 2.48 6.84 15.99
N LYS A 2 2.64 8.17 15.97
CA LYS A 2 2.45 9.01 14.77
C LYS A 2 3.70 8.99 13.91
N ARG A 3 3.55 8.79 12.60
CA ARG A 3 4.64 8.84 11.61
C ARG A 3 4.23 9.70 10.43
N THR A 4 5.20 10.31 9.76
CA THR A 4 4.98 10.93 8.46
C THR A 4 5.09 9.87 7.36
N SER A 5 4.19 9.90 6.40
CA SER A 5 4.27 9.07 5.20
C SER A 5 3.93 9.88 3.95
N TYR A 6 4.32 9.33 2.81
CA TYR A 6 4.10 9.86 1.49
C TYR A 6 3.37 8.84 0.63
N ARG A 7 2.55 9.32 -0.30
CA ARG A 7 1.89 8.48 -1.30
C ARG A 7 1.84 9.20 -2.64
N GLY A 8 2.37 8.55 -3.67
CA GLY A 8 2.25 9.00 -5.04
C GLY A 8 0.96 8.51 -5.68
N ILE A 9 0.19 9.42 -6.26
CA ILE A 9 -1.09 9.15 -6.93
C ILE A 9 -1.28 10.11 -8.12
N SER A 10 -2.35 9.94 -8.89
CA SER A 10 -2.69 10.89 -9.94
C SER A 10 -3.33 12.16 -9.38
N LEU A 11 -3.26 13.24 -10.16
CA LEU A 11 -3.86 14.54 -9.85
C LEU A 11 -5.33 14.44 -9.43
N ARG A 12 -6.15 13.74 -10.21
CA ARG A 12 -7.59 13.61 -9.93
C ARG A 12 -7.86 12.91 -8.59
N GLU A 13 -7.08 11.88 -8.25
CA GLU A 13 -7.19 11.22 -6.96
C GLU A 13 -6.74 12.15 -5.83
N ALA A 14 -5.64 12.88 -6.01
CA ALA A 14 -5.12 13.82 -5.03
C ALA A 14 -6.12 14.93 -4.69
N GLU A 15 -6.73 15.56 -5.69
CA GLU A 15 -7.76 16.58 -5.48
C GLU A 15 -8.93 16.05 -4.64
N HIS A 16 -9.37 14.83 -4.94
CA HIS A 16 -10.43 14.18 -4.16
C HIS A 16 -10.00 13.95 -2.71
N VAL A 17 -8.82 13.35 -2.52
CA VAL A 17 -8.30 13.01 -1.19
C VAL A 17 -8.08 14.26 -0.34
N ILE A 18 -7.51 15.31 -0.91
CA ILE A 18 -7.28 16.57 -0.19
C ILE A 18 -8.59 17.22 0.23
N ARG A 19 -9.57 17.27 -0.68
CA ARG A 19 -10.88 17.89 -0.42
C ARG A 19 -11.64 17.19 0.71
N HIS A 20 -11.58 15.86 0.76
CA HIS A 20 -12.35 15.06 1.71
C HIS A 20 -11.53 14.56 2.90
N GLN A 21 -10.22 14.80 2.91
CA GLN A 21 -9.26 14.22 3.84
C GLN A 21 -9.39 12.69 3.97
N LYS A 22 -9.66 12.03 2.84
CA LYS A 22 -10.10 10.63 2.80
C LYS A 22 -9.71 9.94 1.51
N TYR A 23 -9.21 8.71 1.62
CA TYR A 23 -8.99 7.83 0.46
C TYR A 23 -10.26 7.04 0.14
N VAL A 24 -10.70 7.11 -1.12
CA VAL A 24 -11.86 6.32 -1.61
C VAL A 24 -11.43 4.95 -2.13
N ARG A 25 -10.17 4.80 -2.55
CA ARG A 25 -9.66 3.58 -3.17
C ARG A 25 -8.56 2.94 -2.32
N SER A 26 -8.77 1.68 -1.96
CA SER A 26 -7.74 0.73 -1.53
C SER A 26 -7.17 0.07 -2.79
N GLU A 27 -5.86 0.12 -2.98
CA GLU A 27 -5.19 -0.09 -4.28
C GLU A 27 -5.55 -1.40 -4.99
N SER A 28 -6.01 -1.26 -6.24
CA SER A 28 -5.83 -2.26 -7.29
C SER A 28 -5.69 -1.51 -8.62
N ARG A 29 -4.47 -1.52 -9.20
CA ARG A 29 -4.21 -0.96 -10.54
C ARG A 29 -3.18 -1.80 -11.28
N VAL A 30 -3.41 -1.94 -12.58
CA VAL A 30 -2.43 -2.44 -13.56
C VAL A 30 -1.83 -1.19 -14.21
N PHE A 31 -0.52 -0.98 -14.09
CA PHE A 31 0.15 0.12 -14.81
C PHE A 31 0.54 -0.34 -16.22
N CYS A 32 0.62 0.63 -17.15
CA CYS A 32 0.85 0.40 -18.58
C CYS A 32 2.20 -0.29 -18.91
N ASN A 33 3.13 -0.35 -17.96
CA ASN A 33 4.50 -0.79 -18.18
C ASN A 33 4.73 -2.27 -17.81
N GLY A 34 3.66 -3.03 -17.57
CA GLY A 34 3.73 -4.40 -17.03
C GLY A 34 4.09 -4.47 -15.54
N ILE A 35 4.50 -3.33 -14.93
CA ILE A 35 4.61 -3.17 -13.48
C ILE A 35 3.18 -3.16 -12.93
N THR A 36 2.82 -4.17 -12.17
CA THR A 36 1.55 -4.16 -11.44
C THR A 36 1.87 -3.81 -9.99
N ALA A 37 1.35 -2.70 -9.45
CA ALA A 37 1.25 -2.57 -7.99
C ALA A 37 0.16 -3.51 -7.52
N LYS A 38 0.51 -4.80 -7.42
CA LYS A 38 -0.35 -5.77 -6.77
C LYS A 38 -0.26 -5.51 -5.29
N PRO A 39 -1.39 -5.37 -4.60
CA PRO A 39 -1.39 -5.18 -3.16
C PRO A 39 -0.87 -6.46 -2.50
N VAL A 40 0.44 -6.51 -2.22
CA VAL A 40 1.14 -7.68 -1.66
C VAL A 40 0.51 -8.15 -0.36
N TYR A 41 -0.04 -7.21 0.41
CA TYR A 41 -0.68 -7.44 1.70
C TYR A 41 -2.20 -7.24 1.62
N GLY A 42 -2.79 -7.39 0.43
CA GLY A 42 -4.22 -7.21 0.19
C GLY A 42 -4.67 -5.75 0.20
N GLN A 43 -5.96 -5.53 -0.04
CA GLN A 43 -6.51 -4.18 -0.20
C GLN A 43 -6.26 -3.28 1.02
N GLY A 44 -5.60 -2.15 0.79
CA GLY A 44 -5.35 -1.12 1.79
C GLY A 44 -4.83 0.16 1.14
N VAL A 45 -4.50 1.15 1.97
CA VAL A 45 -3.77 2.34 1.54
C VAL A 45 -2.28 2.09 1.76
N TYR A 46 -1.52 2.03 0.67
CA TYR A 46 -0.07 1.85 0.70
C TYR A 46 0.62 3.21 0.71
N MET A 47 1.63 3.34 1.55
CA MET A 47 2.39 4.57 1.71
C MET A 47 3.84 4.21 2.01
N VAL A 48 4.74 5.17 1.86
CA VAL A 48 6.17 5.01 2.13
C VAL A 48 6.67 6.16 3.00
N ASN A 49 7.78 5.99 3.70
CA ASN A 49 8.42 7.11 4.43
C ASN A 49 9.31 7.97 3.52
N ASP A 50 9.66 7.47 2.34
CA ASP A 50 10.59 8.09 1.41
C ASP A 50 9.87 8.90 0.32
N LEU A 51 10.33 10.12 0.10
CA LEU A 51 9.70 11.04 -0.86
C LEU A 51 10.00 10.63 -2.31
N GLU A 52 11.23 10.23 -2.59
CA GLU A 52 11.67 9.90 -3.95
C GLU A 52 10.92 8.67 -4.47
N LEU A 53 10.78 7.64 -3.63
CA LEU A 53 9.99 6.46 -3.96
C LEU A 53 8.50 6.80 -4.14
N ALA A 54 7.94 7.67 -3.31
CA ALA A 54 6.58 8.15 -3.51
C ALA A 54 6.42 8.90 -4.84
N ALA A 55 7.42 9.68 -5.27
CA ALA A 55 7.41 10.36 -6.56
C ALA A 55 7.50 9.35 -7.73
N GLN A 56 8.28 8.28 -7.61
CA GLN A 56 8.30 7.19 -8.59
C GLN A 56 6.92 6.53 -8.73
N TYR A 57 6.21 6.29 -7.63
CA TYR A 57 4.83 5.81 -7.69
C TYR A 57 3.90 6.82 -8.38
N ALA A 58 4.01 8.10 -8.05
CA ALA A 58 3.24 9.16 -8.70
C ALA A 58 3.48 9.20 -10.21
N PHE A 59 4.71 8.93 -10.66
CA PHE A 59 5.06 8.84 -12.08
C PHE A 59 4.34 7.66 -12.75
N CYS A 60 4.37 6.48 -12.15
CA CYS A 60 3.63 5.31 -12.67
C CYS A 60 2.12 5.60 -12.80
N HIS A 61 1.52 6.30 -11.82
CA HIS A 61 0.12 6.72 -11.88
C HIS A 61 -0.15 7.74 -12.99
N ALA A 62 0.75 8.72 -13.12
CA ALA A 62 0.67 9.75 -14.13
C ALA A 62 0.73 9.16 -15.55
N GLU A 63 1.57 8.17 -15.76
CA GLU A 63 1.78 7.51 -17.04
C GLU A 63 0.58 6.66 -17.42
N ALA A 64 0.05 5.90 -16.46
CA ALA A 64 -1.11 5.03 -16.68
C ALA A 64 -2.40 5.81 -16.92
N GLU A 65 -2.57 6.99 -16.31
CA GLU A 65 -3.80 7.79 -16.43
C GLU A 65 -3.67 8.99 -17.37
N LEU A 66 -2.49 9.21 -17.94
CA LEU A 66 -2.17 10.39 -18.77
C LEU A 66 -2.51 11.71 -18.07
N GLN A 67 -2.14 11.81 -16.79
CA GLN A 67 -2.38 12.98 -15.92
C GLN A 67 -1.12 13.34 -15.14
N PRO A 68 -1.00 14.56 -14.59
CA PRO A 68 0.08 14.89 -13.68
C PRO A 68 0.15 13.94 -12.47
N GLY A 69 1.37 13.63 -12.05
CA GLY A 69 1.66 12.88 -10.84
C GLY A 69 1.64 13.82 -9.63
N VAL A 70 1.12 13.35 -8.51
CA VAL A 70 1.06 14.11 -7.27
C VAL A 70 1.55 13.26 -6.12
N VAL A 71 2.39 13.82 -5.26
CA VAL A 71 2.76 13.22 -3.97
C VAL A 71 2.02 13.94 -2.86
N LEU A 72 1.31 13.16 -2.06
CA LEU A 72 0.68 13.60 -0.83
C LEU A 72 1.60 13.31 0.37
N LYS A 73 1.60 14.22 1.35
CA LYS A 73 2.22 14.04 2.67
C LYS A 73 1.14 13.92 3.72
N GLN A 74 1.27 12.97 4.64
CA GLN A 74 0.26 12.70 5.66
C GLN A 74 0.84 12.17 6.96
N GLU A 75 0.05 12.25 8.03
CA GLU A 75 0.29 11.53 9.27
C GLU A 75 -0.37 10.16 9.19
N VAL A 76 0.37 9.12 9.59
CA VAL A 76 -0.16 7.77 9.79
C VAL A 76 0.02 7.32 11.23
N VAL A 77 -0.99 6.67 11.77
CA VAL A 77 -1.03 6.10 13.13
C VAL A 77 -1.50 4.66 13.04
N PHE A 78 -0.74 3.77 13.67
CA PHE A 78 -1.14 2.40 13.92
C PHE A 78 -1.26 2.17 15.42
N GLU A 79 -2.27 1.40 15.80
CA GLU A 79 -2.49 0.89 17.16
C GLU A 79 -1.77 -0.45 17.34
N ASN A 80 -1.93 -1.37 16.38
CA ASN A 80 -1.34 -2.70 16.43
C ASN A 80 -0.92 -3.19 15.03
N PRO A 81 0.13 -2.60 14.43
CA PRO A 81 0.57 -3.03 13.12
C PRO A 81 1.38 -4.32 13.22
N LEU A 82 1.31 -5.18 12.21
CA LEU A 82 2.34 -6.20 12.02
C LEU A 82 3.63 -5.52 11.53
N ILE A 83 4.73 -5.78 12.22
CA ILE A 83 6.05 -5.27 11.83
C ILE A 83 6.80 -6.38 11.08
N LEU A 84 7.08 -6.15 9.79
CA LEU A 84 7.94 -7.01 8.98
C LEU A 84 9.37 -6.48 9.01
N ASN A 85 10.31 -7.39 9.22
CA ASN A 85 11.74 -7.10 9.33
C ASN A 85 12.58 -8.28 8.83
N ARG A 86 13.90 -8.26 9.08
CA ARG A 86 14.82 -9.31 8.64
C ARG A 86 14.52 -10.70 9.22
N ASN A 87 13.91 -10.77 10.42
CA ASN A 87 13.60 -12.03 11.10
C ASN A 87 12.22 -12.58 10.71
N TYR A 88 11.29 -11.70 10.35
CA TYR A 88 9.94 -12.08 9.91
C TYR A 88 9.53 -11.19 8.73
N GLY A 89 9.71 -11.72 7.52
CA GLY A 89 9.47 -11.01 6.28
C GLY A 89 8.24 -11.50 5.51
N GLU A 90 8.01 -10.91 4.35
CA GLU A 90 6.88 -11.19 3.47
C GLU A 90 6.71 -12.68 3.13
N LYS A 91 7.81 -13.41 2.89
CA LYS A 91 7.77 -14.84 2.56
C LYS A 91 7.17 -15.68 3.69
N GLN A 92 7.55 -15.38 4.94
CA GLN A 92 7.02 -16.08 6.10
C GLN A 92 5.55 -15.72 6.32
N LEU A 93 5.19 -14.44 6.20
CA LEU A 93 3.80 -13.99 6.29
C LEU A 93 2.89 -14.68 5.26
N LYS A 94 3.37 -14.80 4.01
CA LYS A 94 2.66 -15.53 2.95
C LYS A 94 2.40 -16.99 3.35
N LEU A 95 3.41 -17.67 3.90
CA LEU A 95 3.29 -19.05 4.35
C LEU A 95 2.30 -19.17 5.51
N ASP A 96 2.38 -18.30 6.51
CA ASP A 96 1.53 -18.35 7.70
C ASP A 96 0.06 -18.08 7.34
N ALA A 97 -0.21 -17.08 6.49
CA ALA A 97 -1.54 -16.80 5.97
C ALA A 97 -2.10 -17.98 5.16
N TRP A 98 -1.27 -18.57 4.29
CA TRP A 98 -1.66 -19.74 3.49
C TRP A 98 -1.97 -20.97 4.35
N THR A 99 -1.10 -21.30 5.31
CA THR A 99 -1.29 -22.41 6.24
C THR A 99 -2.53 -22.20 7.09
N TRP A 100 -2.78 -20.98 7.59
CA TRP A 100 -4.01 -20.66 8.30
C TRP A 100 -5.25 -20.89 7.44
N LYS A 101 -5.25 -20.44 6.18
CA LYS A 101 -6.40 -20.57 5.28
C LYS A 101 -6.70 -22.04 4.94
N THR A 102 -5.65 -22.84 4.73
CA THR A 102 -5.75 -24.25 4.32
C THR A 102 -5.93 -25.23 5.47
N SER A 103 -5.53 -24.88 6.70
CA SER A 103 -5.80 -25.68 7.90
C SER A 103 -7.25 -25.58 8.40
N SER A 104 -8.00 -24.59 7.92
CA SER A 104 -9.47 -24.64 8.03
C SER A 104 -9.98 -25.71 7.06
N ALA A 105 -10.69 -26.72 7.57
CA ALA A 105 -11.11 -27.94 6.85
C ALA A 105 -12.04 -27.74 5.62
N LEU A 106 -12.15 -26.52 5.11
CA LEU A 106 -12.95 -26.12 3.95
C LEU A 106 -12.13 -26.01 2.64
N PHE A 107 -10.81 -26.25 2.68
CA PHE A 107 -9.89 -25.87 1.59
C PHE A 107 -9.09 -27.05 0.98
N GLU A 108 -9.67 -28.25 0.90
CA GLU A 108 -8.97 -29.45 0.40
C GLU A 108 -8.70 -29.50 -1.12
N SER A 109 -9.04 -28.48 -1.93
CA SER A 109 -8.97 -28.63 -3.41
C SER A 109 -8.41 -27.46 -4.21
N MET A 110 -7.50 -26.64 -3.67
CA MET A 110 -6.96 -25.49 -4.42
C MET A 110 -5.45 -25.58 -4.69
N SER A 111 -5.09 -25.56 -5.98
CA SER A 111 -3.74 -25.27 -6.48
C SER A 111 -3.25 -23.89 -6.01
N GLN A 112 -1.92 -23.67 -6.01
CA GLN A 112 -1.30 -22.46 -5.47
C GLN A 112 -2.04 -21.17 -5.90
N PRO A 113 -2.32 -20.24 -4.98
CA PRO A 113 -3.11 -19.05 -5.27
C PRO A 113 -2.33 -18.07 -6.14
N SER A 114 -3.03 -17.33 -7.00
CA SER A 114 -2.47 -16.16 -7.67
C SER A 114 -2.03 -15.10 -6.66
N SER A 115 -1.12 -14.21 -7.07
CA SER A 115 -0.56 -13.14 -6.24
C SER A 115 -1.60 -12.20 -5.59
N GLU A 116 -2.78 -12.04 -6.20
CA GLU A 116 -3.88 -11.24 -5.63
C GLU A 116 -4.63 -12.01 -4.54
N ARG A 117 -4.92 -13.29 -4.78
CA ARG A 117 -5.60 -14.16 -3.82
C ARG A 117 -4.78 -14.35 -2.54
N ILE A 118 -3.44 -14.36 -2.65
CA ILE A 118 -2.59 -14.40 -1.47
C ILE A 118 -2.57 -13.07 -0.70
N GLY A 119 -2.67 -11.92 -1.38
CA GLY A 119 -2.75 -10.62 -0.73
C GLY A 119 -4.01 -10.48 0.13
N ASP A 120 -5.18 -10.84 -0.42
CA ASP A 120 -6.43 -10.81 0.34
C ASP A 120 -6.43 -11.83 1.49
N CYS A 121 -5.86 -13.02 1.26
CA CYS A 121 -5.65 -14.02 2.31
C CYS A 121 -4.78 -13.48 3.46
N ILE A 122 -3.70 -12.76 3.14
CA ILE A 122 -2.85 -12.09 4.13
C ILE A 122 -3.67 -11.07 4.91
N LYS A 123 -4.41 -10.19 4.24
CA LYS A 123 -5.23 -9.19 4.92
C LYS A 123 -6.21 -9.84 5.90
N GLU A 124 -6.96 -10.86 5.46
CA GLU A 124 -7.89 -11.58 6.32
C GLU A 124 -7.18 -12.21 7.53
N TYR A 125 -6.05 -12.89 7.29
CA TYR A 125 -5.23 -13.47 8.35
C TYR A 125 -4.81 -12.41 9.38
N LEU A 126 -4.32 -11.27 8.91
CA LEU A 126 -3.84 -10.19 9.77
C LEU A 126 -4.97 -9.56 10.58
N LEU A 127 -6.12 -9.29 9.95
CA LEU A 127 -7.29 -8.75 10.63
C LEU A 127 -7.82 -9.72 11.69
N LEU A 128 -7.83 -11.03 11.42
CA LEU A 128 -8.22 -12.05 12.39
C LEU A 128 -7.26 -12.06 13.61
N LYS A 129 -5.97 -11.85 13.36
CA LYS A 129 -4.94 -11.73 14.42
C LYS A 129 -4.98 -10.39 15.16
N GLY A 130 -5.90 -9.50 14.80
CA GLY A 130 -6.08 -8.20 15.44
C GLY A 130 -5.07 -7.13 14.98
N TYR A 131 -4.37 -7.36 13.86
CA TYR A 131 -3.50 -6.34 13.29
C TYR A 131 -4.32 -5.30 12.51
N ASP A 132 -3.94 -4.04 12.61
CA ASP A 132 -4.62 -2.92 11.95
C ASP A 132 -3.90 -2.42 10.69
N GLY A 133 -2.74 -2.99 10.38
CA GLY A 133 -1.93 -2.65 9.22
C GLY A 133 -0.59 -3.37 9.18
N VAL A 134 0.27 -2.95 8.26
CA VAL A 134 1.62 -3.50 8.08
C VAL A 134 2.63 -2.36 8.08
N ILE A 135 3.74 -2.56 8.79
CA ILE A 135 4.95 -1.74 8.70
C ILE A 135 6.07 -2.66 8.23
N SER A 136 6.52 -2.50 6.98
CA SER A 136 7.56 -3.34 6.39
C SER A 136 8.85 -2.56 6.22
N HIS A 137 9.90 -3.01 6.89
CA HIS A 137 11.24 -2.44 6.77
C HIS A 137 11.96 -3.06 5.57
N LEU A 138 12.17 -2.27 4.52
CA LEU A 138 12.91 -2.63 3.32
C LEU A 138 14.36 -2.15 3.46
N GLY A 139 15.15 -2.89 4.23
CA GLY A 139 16.48 -2.43 4.65
C GLY A 139 16.39 -1.52 5.88
N ASP A 140 17.37 -0.63 6.03
CA ASP A 140 17.55 0.13 7.28
C ASP A 140 16.79 1.46 7.29
N GLU A 141 16.55 2.07 6.12
CA GLU A 141 15.96 3.41 6.02
C GLU A 141 14.57 3.44 5.37
N LEU A 142 14.27 2.49 4.48
CA LEU A 142 13.01 2.47 3.75
C LEU A 142 11.94 1.68 4.50
N ILE A 143 10.76 2.30 4.67
CA ILE A 143 9.62 1.72 5.37
C ILE A 143 8.38 1.85 4.49
N HIS A 144 7.76 0.71 4.21
CA HIS A 144 6.44 0.62 3.60
C HIS A 144 5.36 0.50 4.68
N TYR A 145 4.27 1.23 4.49
CA TYR A 145 3.10 1.22 5.34
C TYR A 145 1.91 0.71 4.57
N VAL A 146 1.10 -0.14 5.20
CA VAL A 146 -0.24 -0.51 4.70
C VAL A 146 -1.25 -0.24 5.78
N SER A 147 -2.20 0.64 5.49
CA SER A 147 -3.33 0.94 6.36
C SER A 147 -4.57 0.17 5.90
N TYR A 148 -5.15 -0.64 6.80
CA TYR A 148 -6.41 -1.33 6.55
C TYR A 148 -7.63 -0.53 7.00
N PHE A 149 -7.45 0.45 7.88
CA PHE A 149 -8.49 1.34 8.38
C PHE A 149 -8.10 2.82 8.15
N PRO A 150 -8.00 3.27 6.88
CA PRO A 150 -7.44 4.58 6.54
C PRO A 150 -8.15 5.76 7.20
N GLU A 151 -9.48 5.68 7.41
CA GLU A 151 -10.27 6.71 8.10
C GLU A 151 -9.84 6.97 9.55
N LYS A 152 -9.27 5.96 10.21
CA LYS A 152 -8.82 6.02 11.60
C LYS A 152 -7.31 6.26 11.70
N GLN A 153 -6.58 5.79 10.70
CA GLN A 153 -5.13 5.68 10.73
C GLN A 153 -4.44 6.81 9.99
N ILE A 154 -5.10 7.47 9.03
CA ILE A 154 -4.49 8.49 8.19
C ILE A 154 -5.16 9.83 8.44
N GLY A 155 -4.36 10.87 8.61
CA GLY A 155 -4.85 12.22 8.79
C GLY A 155 -3.85 13.29 8.36
N LYS A 156 -4.28 14.55 8.43
CA LYS A 156 -3.48 15.72 8.01
C LYS A 156 -2.88 15.55 6.61
N ILE A 157 -3.72 15.13 5.67
CA ILE A 157 -3.28 14.88 4.29
C ILE A 157 -3.09 16.22 3.62
N SER A 158 -1.90 16.44 3.07
CA SER A 158 -1.47 17.69 2.47
C SER A 158 -0.79 17.45 1.13
N TRP A 159 -0.93 18.42 0.25
CA TRP A 159 -0.22 18.41 -1.03
C TRP A 159 1.26 18.65 -0.77
N HIS A 160 2.12 17.80 -1.32
CA HIS A 160 3.57 17.97 -1.16
C HIS A 160 4.24 18.45 -2.44
N LEU A 161 4.03 17.74 -3.55
CA LEU A 161 4.52 18.14 -4.87
C LEU A 161 3.63 17.58 -5.98
N SER A 162 3.75 18.16 -7.17
CA SER A 162 3.12 17.67 -8.39
C SER A 162 4.01 17.94 -9.60
N PHE A 163 3.94 17.09 -10.61
CA PHE A 163 4.73 17.20 -11.83
C PHE A 163 3.96 16.67 -13.04
N SER A 164 4.23 17.24 -14.22
CA SER A 164 3.80 16.64 -15.48
C SER A 164 4.88 15.70 -16.01
N ILE A 165 4.49 14.60 -16.64
CA ILE A 165 5.46 13.69 -17.27
C ILE A 165 6.22 14.39 -18.40
N GLN A 166 5.56 15.29 -19.13
CA GLN A 166 6.18 16.05 -20.21
C GLN A 166 7.32 16.94 -19.72
N ASP A 167 7.28 17.38 -18.46
CA ASP A 167 8.32 18.23 -17.87
C ASP A 167 9.58 17.43 -17.49
N LEU A 168 9.51 16.09 -17.54
CA LEU A 168 10.57 15.17 -17.10
C LEU A 168 11.31 14.47 -18.25
N ILE A 169 10.84 14.57 -19.50
CA ILE A 169 11.43 13.91 -20.69
C ILE A 169 12.30 14.90 -21.50
N VAL A 170 13.00 15.81 -20.83
CA VAL A 170 13.93 16.77 -21.48
C VAL A 170 15.32 16.16 -21.62
#